data_AF-X1GAJ5-F1
#
_entry.id   AF-X1GAJ5-F1
#
_cell.length_a   1.000
_cell.length_b   1.000
_cell.length_c   1.000
_cell.angle_alpha   90.00
_cell.angle_beta   90.00
_cell.angle_gamma   90.00
#
_symmetry.space_group_name_H-M   'P 1'
#
loop_
_entity.id
_entity.type
_entity.pdbx_description
1 polymer ?
#
loop_
_entity_poly.entity_id
_entity_poly.type
_entity_poly.pdbx_seq_one_letter_code
_entity_poly.pdbx_strand_id
1 'polypeptide(L)' 'ALARACGARVVSMDAHEHDRAVAEVSHLPHLMSILTAANLRRARPEHLSLAGPGIRDVTRIARSQTTMWRQILSSNCVEV' A
#
# COMPACT_ATOMS: atom_id res chain seq x y z
N ALA A 1 -10.53 -20.13 -15.90
CA ALA A 1 -11.90 -19.90 -16.41
C ALA A 1 -12.69 -18.95 -15.50
N LEU A 2 -12.83 -19.27 -14.21
CA LEU A 2 -13.60 -18.46 -13.24
C LEU A 2 -13.18 -16.97 -13.18
N ALA A 3 -11.88 -16.66 -13.05
CA ALA A 3 -11.42 -15.27 -12.98
C ALA A 3 -11.86 -14.43 -14.20
N ARG A 4 -11.83 -15.01 -15.40
CA ARG A 4 -12.31 -14.33 -16.62
C ARG A 4 -13.83 -14.18 -16.64
N ALA A 5 -14.56 -15.18 -16.14
CA ALA A 5 -16.01 -15.10 -16.00
C ALA A 5 -16.45 -14.00 -15.02
N CYS A 6 -15.63 -13.70 -14.01
CA CYS A 6 -15.82 -12.55 -13.12
C CYS A 6 -15.38 -11.19 -13.72
N GLY A 7 -14.94 -11.16 -14.99
CA GLY A 7 -14.49 -9.94 -15.66
C GLY A 7 -13.03 -9.54 -15.42
N ALA A 8 -12.22 -10.39 -14.79
CA ALA A 8 -10.81 -10.08 -14.55
C ALA A 8 -9.96 -10.20 -15.83
N ARG A 9 -9.03 -9.26 -16.01
CA ARG A 9 -7.94 -9.39 -16.99
C ARG A 9 -6.84 -10.25 -16.41
N VAL A 10 -6.76 -11.50 -16.86
CA VAL A 10 -5.74 -12.47 -16.39
C VAL A 10 -4.41 -12.21 -17.09
N VAL A 11 -3.35 -12.06 -16.31
CA VAL A 11 -1.96 -11.96 -16.76
C VAL A 11 -1.19 -13.14 -16.17
N SER A 12 -0.43 -13.85 -17.00
CA SER A 12 0.48 -14.91 -16.58
C SER A 12 1.89 -14.34 -16.47
N MET A 13 2.58 -14.64 -15.37
CA MET A 13 3.94 -14.19 -15.08
C MET A 13 4.63 -15.21 -14.17
N ASP A 14 5.95 -15.12 -14.10
CA ASP A 14 6.74 -15.84 -13.10
C ASP A 14 6.47 -15.29 -11.69
N ALA A 15 6.61 -16.14 -10.67
CA ALA A 15 6.35 -15.76 -9.29
C ALA A 15 7.32 -14.68 -8.78
N HIS A 16 8.61 -14.78 -9.14
CA HIS A 16 9.59 -13.77 -8.75
C HIS A 16 9.32 -12.43 -9.46
N GLU A 17 8.93 -12.47 -10.73
CA GLU A 17 8.57 -11.26 -11.46
C GLU A 17 7.30 -10.61 -10.90
N HIS A 18 6.32 -11.40 -10.47
CA HIS A 18 5.14 -10.92 -9.75
C HIS A 18 5.56 -10.15 -8.50
N ASP A 19 6.39 -10.77 -7.65
CA ASP A 19 6.78 -10.23 -6.35
C ASP A 19 7.56 -8.92 -6.48
N ARG A 20 8.46 -8.83 -7.46
CA ARG A 20 9.13 -7.56 -7.85
C ARG A 20 8.14 -6.50 -8.28
N ALA A 21 7.25 -6.84 -9.22
CA ALA A 21 6.32 -5.88 -9.78
C ALA A 21 5.39 -5.31 -8.68
N VAL A 22 4.83 -6.15 -7.81
CA VAL A 22 3.95 -5.69 -6.73
C VAL A 22 4.71 -4.98 -5.60
N ALA A 23 5.99 -5.29 -5.38
CA ALA A 23 6.81 -4.52 -4.45
C ALA A 23 6.87 -3.04 -4.88
N GLU A 24 7.12 -2.80 -6.17
CA GLU A 24 7.22 -1.45 -6.74
C GLU A 24 5.86 -0.72 -6.79
N VAL A 25 4.81 -1.35 -7.34
CA VAL A 25 3.56 -0.65 -7.64
C VAL A 25 2.50 -0.74 -6.55
N SER A 26 2.72 -1.52 -5.49
CA SER A 26 1.75 -1.75 -4.42
C SER A 26 2.36 -1.64 -3.02
N HIS A 27 3.38 -2.44 -2.71
CA HIS A 27 3.88 -2.57 -1.33
C HIS A 27 4.61 -1.32 -0.86
N LEU A 28 5.56 -0.82 -1.65
CA LEU A 28 6.30 0.40 -1.32
C LEU A 28 5.36 1.62 -1.21
N PRO A 29 4.42 1.88 -2.16
CA PRO A 29 3.41 2.91 -1.99
C PRO A 29 2.58 2.76 -0.71
N HIS A 30 2.23 1.52 -0.31
CA HIS A 30 1.52 1.27 0.93
C HIS A 30 2.35 1.63 2.17
N LEU A 31 3.62 1.22 2.19
CA LEU A 31 4.56 1.57 3.27
C LEU A 31 4.72 3.09 3.38
N MET A 32 4.87 3.79 2.26
CA MET A 32 4.96 5.26 2.24
C MET A 32 3.70 5.94 2.78
N SER A 33 2.51 5.42 2.44
CA SER A 33 1.24 5.87 3.02
C SER A 33 1.20 5.66 4.54
N ILE A 34 1.63 4.49 5.05
CA ILE A 34 1.72 4.21 6.49
C ILE A 34 2.69 5.18 7.18
N LEU A 35 3.89 5.37 6.63
CA LEU A 35 4.92 6.26 7.18
C LEU A 35 4.42 7.70 7.23
N THR A 36 3.73 8.15 6.17
CA THR A 36 3.12 9.47 6.11
C THR A 36 2.07 9.64 7.22
N ALA A 37 1.15 8.68 7.36
CA ALA A 37 0.13 8.70 8.42
C ALA A 37 0.75 8.66 9.83
N ALA A 38 1.81 7.85 10.01
CA ALA A 38 2.53 7.76 11.27
C ALA A 38 3.25 9.07 11.63
N ASN A 39 3.81 9.77 10.65
CA ASN A 39 4.42 11.07 10.85
C ASN A 39 3.38 12.11 11.29
N LEU A 40 2.19 12.10 10.69
CA LEU A 40 1.11 13.03 11.04
C LEU A 40 0.60 12.85 12.48
N ARG A 41 0.71 11.66 13.06
CA ARG A 41 0.42 11.45 14.49
C ARG A 41 1.34 12.23 15.43
N ARG A 42 2.51 12.66 14.95
CA ARG A 42 3.47 13.48 15.72
C ARG A 42 3.30 14.97 15.46
N ALA A 43 2.43 15.36 14.52
CA ALA A 43 2.18 16.75 14.20
C ALA A 43 1.31 17.41 15.27
N ARG A 44 1.52 18.72 15.48
CA ARG A 44 0.66 19.51 16.36
C ARG A 44 -0.72 19.69 15.72
N PRO A 45 -1.82 19.72 16.50
CA PRO A 45 -3.17 19.91 15.96
C PRO A 45 -3.30 21.14 15.05
N GLU A 46 -2.65 22.25 15.39
CA GLU A 46 -2.63 23.48 14.60
C GLU A 46 -1.88 23.37 13.27
N HIS A 47 -1.03 22.36 13.09
CA HIS A 47 -0.42 22.07 11.79
C HIS A 47 -1.35 21.18 10.95
N LEU A 48 -2.08 20.28 11.59
CA LEU A 48 -3.04 19.41 10.91
C LEU A 48 -4.21 20.21 10.33
N SER A 49 -4.58 21.35 10.92
CA SER A 49 -5.62 22.24 10.37
C SER A 49 -5.21 22.91 9.05
N LEU A 50 -3.91 22.97 8.74
CA LEU A 50 -3.41 23.48 7.46
C LEU A 50 -3.42 22.41 6.35
N ALA A 51 -3.73 21.16 6.68
CA ALA A 51 -3.72 20.07 5.72
C ALA A 51 -4.85 20.19 4.70
N GLY A 52 -4.48 20.19 3.42
CA GLY A 52 -5.43 20.05 2.32
C GLY A 52 -5.92 18.62 2.12
N PRO A 53 -6.85 18.39 1.18
CA PRO A 53 -7.41 17.07 0.89
C PRO A 53 -6.36 16.04 0.47
N GLY A 54 -5.24 16.46 -0.12
CA GLY A 54 -4.16 15.56 -0.55
C GLY A 54 -3.56 14.70 0.57
N ILE A 55 -3.57 15.18 1.83
CA ILE A 55 -3.14 14.37 2.97
C ILE A 55 -4.06 13.17 3.17
N ARG A 56 -5.37 13.35 3.00
CA ARG A 56 -6.34 12.25 3.06
C ARG A 56 -6.09 11.25 1.94
N ASP A 57 -5.76 11.72 0.74
CA ASP A 57 -5.54 10.86 -0.42
C ASP A 57 -4.28 10.01 -0.27
N VAL A 58 -3.15 10.63 0.13
CA VAL A 58 -1.87 9.94 0.31
C VAL A 58 -1.93 8.95 1.47
N THR A 59 -2.71 9.22 2.52
CA THR A 59 -2.84 8.32 3.68
C THR A 59 -4.03 7.37 3.61
N ARG A 60 -4.85 7.45 2.56
CA ARG A 60 -6.11 6.68 2.45
C ARG A 60 -5.90 5.18 2.65
N ILE A 61 -4.83 4.64 2.08
CA ILE A 61 -4.53 3.20 2.12
C ILE A 61 -3.84 2.77 3.41
N ALA A 62 -3.29 3.68 4.22
CA ALA A 62 -2.74 3.35 5.54
C ALA A 62 -3.78 2.77 6.51
N ARG A 63 -5.07 2.91 6.19
CA ARG A 63 -6.20 2.37 6.97
C ARG A 63 -6.49 0.88 6.71
N SER A 64 -5.74 0.22 5.82
CA SER A 64 -5.88 -1.22 5.57
C SER A 64 -5.50 -2.07 6.79
N GLN A 65 -5.87 -3.35 6.76
CA GLN A 65 -5.68 -4.26 7.89
C GLN A 65 -4.18 -4.51 8.17
N THR A 66 -3.70 -4.07 9.34
CA THR A 66 -2.30 -4.17 9.73
C THR A 66 -1.76 -5.59 9.75
N THR A 67 -2.57 -6.58 10.16
CA THR A 67 -2.15 -7.99 10.23
C THR A 67 -1.80 -8.53 8.85
N MET A 68 -2.67 -8.28 7.87
CA MET A 68 -2.46 -8.67 6.47
C MET A 68 -1.23 -7.98 5.87
N TRP A 69 -1.10 -6.65 6.04
CA TRP A 69 0.03 -5.92 5.45
C TRP A 69 1.36 -6.27 6.11
N ARG A 70 1.36 -6.62 7.40
CA ARG A 70 2.55 -7.18 8.04
C ARG A 70 2.98 -8.48 7.38
N GLN A 71 2.03 -9.39 7.09
CA GLN A 71 2.33 -10.64 6.39
C GLN A 71 2.84 -10.38 4.98
N ILE A 72 2.18 -9.51 4.20
CA ILE A 72 2.60 -9.15 2.84
C ILE A 72 4.03 -8.62 2.82
N LEU A 73 4.32 -7.63 3.68
CA LEU A 73 5.66 -7.01 3.75
C LEU A 73 6.72 -7.99 4.27
N SER A 74 6.39 -8.84 5.24
CA SER A 74 7.33 -9.85 5.75
C SER A 74 7.59 -10.98 4.74
N SER A 75 6.58 -11.37 3.97
CA SER A 75 6.72 -12.41 2.94
C SER A 75 7.47 -11.92 1.70
N ASN A 76 7.36 -10.63 1.36
CA ASN A 76 8.03 -10.03 0.20
C ASN A 76 9.16 -9.08 0.60
N CYS A 77 9.85 -9.34 1.71
CA CYS A 77 10.82 -8.41 2.30
C CYS A 77 12.13 -8.29 1.52
N VAL A 78 12.40 -9.19 0.57
CA VAL A 78 13.60 -9.12 -0.28
C VAL A 78 13.41 -8.10 -1.40
N GLU A 79 12.19 -7.90 -1.88
CA GLU A 79 11.87 -7.00 -2.99
C GLU A 79 11.39 -5.60 -2.55
N VAL A 80 10.89 -5.48 -1.31
CA VAL A 80 10.37 -4.22 -0.71
C VAL A 80 11.47 -3.50 0.07
#